data_AF-A0A9D1HQU8-F1
#
_entry.id   AF-A0A9D1HQU8-F1
#
_cell.length_a   1.000
_cell.length_b   1.000
_cell.length_c   1.000
_cell.angle_alpha   90.00
_cell.angle_beta   90.00
_cell.angle_gamma   90.00
#
_symmetry.space_group_name_H-M   'P 1'
#
loop_
_entity.id
_entity.type
_entity.pdbx_description
1 polymer ?
#
loop_
_entity_poly.entity_id
_entity_poly.type
_entity_poly.pdbx_seq_one_letter_code
_entity_poly.pdbx_strand_id
1 'polypeptide(L)'
;MRYGHFKAFSIVLNGIFMYLLDLTAFAIVGLMLWLGRISVGTATAALSYIKEFVYPIRYIIDDINEMNAVKKVILKYRRLASRQIVDKEERTFTDTIDFVRANVKYADFTLKDLTYTFTKGHKYLLIGPRGSGKSTILGCLSGRVSSSLMVKICMPRN
;
A
#
# COMPACT_ATOMS: atom_id res chain seq x y z
N MET A 1 -9.32 14.08 1.45
CA MET A 1 -8.60 15.24 2.03
C MET A 1 -8.76 15.39 3.55
N ARG A 2 -9.87 14.94 4.16
CA ARG A 2 -10.15 15.07 5.63
C ARG A 2 -9.13 14.42 6.59
N TYR A 3 -8.42 13.37 6.17
CA TYR A 3 -7.48 12.63 7.02
C TYR A 3 -6.19 13.41 7.34
N GLY A 4 -5.74 14.30 6.43
CA GLY A 4 -4.51 15.08 6.61
C GLY A 4 -4.65 16.15 7.68
N HIS A 5 -5.77 16.87 7.69
CA HIS A 5 -6.04 17.92 8.66
C HIS A 5 -6.12 17.40 10.09
N PHE A 6 -6.77 16.24 10.31
CA PHE A 6 -6.84 15.64 11.64
C PHE A 6 -5.47 15.22 12.16
N LYS A 7 -4.62 14.61 11.31
CA LYS A 7 -3.25 14.24 11.69
C LYS A 7 -2.40 15.46 12.03
N ALA A 8 -2.44 16.50 11.20
CA ALA A 8 -1.70 17.74 11.45
C ALA A 8 -2.17 18.41 12.75
N PHE A 9 -3.47 18.44 12.99
CA PHE A 9 -4.05 18.94 14.23
C PHE A 9 -3.57 18.14 15.45
N SER A 10 -3.58 16.80 15.41
CA SER A 10 -3.08 15.96 16.50
C SER A 10 -1.60 16.20 16.81
N ILE A 11 -0.76 16.41 15.79
CA ILE A 11 0.67 16.70 15.98
C ILE A 11 0.87 18.04 16.66
N VAL A 12 0.20 19.08 16.17
CA VAL A 12 0.29 20.43 16.75
C VAL A 12 -0.25 20.45 18.18
N LEU A 13 -1.38 19.79 18.42
CA LEU A 13 -1.99 19.68 19.75
C LEU A 13 -1.08 18.96 20.75
N ASN A 14 -0.45 17.85 20.35
CA ASN A 14 0.53 17.15 21.18
C ASN A 14 1.75 18.03 21.48
N GLY A 15 2.23 18.81 20.50
CA GLY A 15 3.30 19.78 20.72
C GLY A 15 2.94 20.81 21.78
N ILE A 16 1.72 21.36 21.73
CA ILE A 16 1.22 22.31 22.73
C ILE A 16 1.16 21.66 24.12
N PHE A 17 0.66 20.42 24.23
CA PHE A 17 0.62 19.69 25.51
C PHE A 17 2.01 19.49 26.11
N MET A 18 3.02 19.19 25.29
CA MET A 18 4.40 19.05 25.76
C MET A 18 4.94 20.35 26.36
N TYR A 19 4.71 21.49 25.71
CA TYR A 19 5.11 22.79 26.24
C TYR A 19 4.36 23.17 27.53
N LEU A 20 3.08 22.79 27.65
CA LEU A 20 2.29 23.00 28.86
C LEU A 20 2.81 22.17 30.04
N LEU A 21 3.24 20.93 29.82
CA LEU A 21 3.86 20.10 30.87
C LEU A 21 5.15 20.74 31.40
N ASP A 22 6.01 21.24 30.50
CA ASP A 22 7.23 21.93 30.89
C ASP A 22 6.96 23.21 31.66
N LEU A 23 5.99 24.01 31.22
CA LEU A 23 5.62 25.26 31.86
C LEU A 23 5.05 25.03 33.26
N THR A 24 4.18 24.03 33.42
CA THR A 24 3.58 23.69 34.71
C THR A 24 4.61 23.10 35.67
N ALA A 25 5.49 22.21 35.20
CA ALA A 25 6.62 21.71 35.98
C ALA A 25 7.54 22.84 36.44
N PHE A 26 7.91 23.76 35.55
CA PHE A 26 8.74 24.91 35.89
C PHE A 26 8.07 25.83 36.92
N ALA A 27 6.77 26.10 36.78
CA ALA A 27 6.01 26.91 37.72
C ALA A 27 5.94 26.27 39.12
N ILE A 28 5.71 24.94 39.21
CA ILE A 28 5.67 24.21 40.49
C ILE A 28 7.04 24.23 41.17
N VAL A 29 8.10 23.92 40.43
CA VAL A 29 9.48 23.91 40.95
C VAL A 29 9.89 25.33 41.37
N GLY A 30 9.55 26.34 40.57
CA GLY A 30 9.80 27.75 40.87
C GLY A 30 9.08 28.20 42.15
N LEU A 31 7.80 27.84 42.31
CA LEU A 31 7.03 28.13 43.52
C LEU A 31 7.64 27.45 44.75
N MET A 32 8.03 26.18 44.65
CA MET A 32 8.68 25.45 45.75
C MET A 32 10.03 26.05 46.14
N LEU A 33 10.80 26.52 45.15
CA LEU A 33 12.09 27.18 45.38
C LEU A 33 11.90 28.54 46.07
N TRP A 34 10.90 29.31 45.63
CA TRP A 34 10.58 30.61 46.24
C TRP A 34 10.08 30.49 47.69
N LEU A 35 9.32 29.42 47.99
CA LEU A 35 8.90 29.08 49.36
C LEU A 35 10.04 28.55 50.24
N GLY A 36 11.27 28.42 49.71
CA GLY A 36 12.42 27.89 50.45
C GLY A 36 12.30 26.42 50.84
N ARG A 37 11.39 25.66 50.24
CA ARG A 37 11.15 24.24 50.58
C ARG A 37 12.15 23.29 49.91
N ILE A 38 12.80 23.75 48.84
CA ILE A 38 13.78 22.99 48.08
C ILE A 38 15.02 23.86 47.83
N SER A 39 16.18 23.23 47.63
CA SER A 39 17.39 23.94 47.21
C SER A 39 17.43 24.10 45.69
N VAL A 40 18.31 24.99 45.22
CA VAL A 40 18.53 25.18 43.77
C VAL A 40 19.02 23.87 43.12
N GLY A 41 19.81 23.07 43.84
CA GLY A 41 20.27 21.76 43.36
C GLY A 41 19.16 20.75 43.19
N THR A 42 18.24 20.65 44.17
CA THR A 42 17.08 19.74 44.05
C THR A 42 16.08 20.21 43.00
N ALA A 43 15.89 21.53 42.84
CA ALA A 43 15.09 22.10 41.75
C ALA A 43 15.65 21.71 40.37
N THR A 44 16.97 21.83 40.18
CA THR A 44 17.64 21.47 38.93
C THR A 44 17.52 19.98 38.64
N ALA A 45 17.74 19.13 39.65
CA ALA A 45 17.60 17.68 39.51
C ALA A 45 16.16 17.28 39.14
N ALA A 46 15.15 17.88 39.76
CA ALA A 46 13.74 17.62 39.45
C ALA A 46 13.40 17.96 37.99
N LEU A 47 13.82 19.14 37.52
CA LEU A 47 13.62 19.55 36.13
C LEU A 47 14.37 18.62 35.16
N SER A 48 15.60 18.23 35.45
CA SER A 48 16.38 17.28 34.64
C SER A 48 15.70 15.92 34.55
N TYR A 49 15.25 15.35 35.67
CA TYR A 49 14.58 14.04 35.65
C TYR A 49 13.27 14.06 34.88
N ILE A 50 12.49 15.15 34.95
CA ILE A 50 11.29 15.32 34.13
C ILE A 50 11.66 15.26 32.64
N LYS A 51 12.71 15.96 32.22
CA LYS A 51 13.18 15.93 30.83
C LYS A 51 13.65 14.55 30.40
N GLU A 52 14.45 13.88 31.23
CA GLU A 52 14.95 12.52 30.99
C GLU A 52 13.81 11.52 30.75
N PHE A 53 12.63 11.76 31.35
CA PHE A 53 11.46 10.91 31.17
C PHE A 53 10.57 11.32 29.98
N VAL A 54 10.38 12.62 29.77
CA VAL A 54 9.51 13.15 28.70
C VAL A 54 10.08 12.87 27.31
N TYR A 55 11.40 12.98 27.11
CA TYR A 55 12.02 12.75 25.81
C TYR A 55 11.80 11.32 25.27
N PRO A 56 12.09 10.24 26.03
CA PRO A 56 11.80 8.87 25.58
C PRO A 56 10.33 8.64 25.21
N ILE A 57 9.40 9.18 26.00
CA ILE A 57 7.96 9.06 25.70
C ILE A 57 7.63 9.71 24.35
N ARG A 58 8.19 10.89 24.08
CA ARG A 58 7.99 11.57 22.81
C ARG A 58 8.54 10.76 21.64
N TYR A 59 9.75 10.22 21.77
CA TYR A 59 10.34 9.35 20.73
C TYR A 59 9.44 8.15 20.44
N ILE A 60 8.94 7.48 21.48
CA ILE A 60 8.03 6.33 21.32
C ILE A 60 6.75 6.74 20.57
N ILE A 61 6.16 7.89 20.88
CA ILE A 61 4.96 8.37 20.18
C ILE A 61 5.25 8.64 18.70
N ASP A 62 6.39 9.26 18.39
CA ASP A 62 6.80 9.55 17.03
C ASP A 62 7.11 8.24 16.25
N ASP A 63 7.79 7.28 16.87
CA ASP A 63 8.08 5.96 16.30
C ASP A 63 6.79 5.17 16.00
N ILE A 64 5.79 5.23 16.89
CA ILE A 64 4.46 4.62 16.65
C ILE A 64 3.79 5.26 15.42
N ASN A 65 3.92 6.58 15.25
CA ASN A 65 3.37 7.28 14.09
C ASN A 65 4.06 6.85 12.78
N GLU A 66 5.36 6.61 12.81
CA GLU A 66 6.13 6.13 11.66
C GLU A 66 5.80 4.66 11.34
N MET A 67 5.73 3.79 12.34
CA MET A 67 5.28 2.40 12.18
C MET A 67 3.91 2.33 11.50
N ASN A 68 2.97 3.20 11.88
CA ASN A 68 1.65 3.26 11.27
C ASN A 68 1.69 3.69 9.79
N ALA A 69 2.67 4.50 9.40
CA ALA A 69 2.88 4.87 7.99
C ALA A 69 3.44 3.69 7.19
N VAL A 70 4.48 3.02 7.71
CA VAL A 70 5.15 1.89 7.06
C VAL A 70 4.22 0.67 6.93
N LYS A 71 3.36 0.43 7.93
CA LYS A 71 2.37 -0.66 7.91
C LYS A 71 1.53 -0.69 6.63
N LYS A 72 1.18 0.48 6.08
CA LYS A 72 0.42 0.59 4.81
C LYS A 72 1.21 0.05 3.61
N VAL A 73 2.51 0.33 3.57
CA VAL A 73 3.42 -0.14 2.52
C VAL A 73 3.60 -1.65 2.61
N ILE A 74 3.85 -2.17 3.82
CA ILE A 74 3.99 -3.61 4.07
C ILE A 74 2.71 -4.37 3.70
N LEU A 75 1.53 -3.83 4.02
CA LEU A 75 0.25 -4.42 3.63
C LEU A 75 0.09 -4.49 2.11
N LYS A 76 0.47 -3.44 1.39
CA LYS A 76 0.47 -3.44 -0.08
C LYS A 76 1.44 -4.49 -0.62
N TYR A 77 2.65 -4.57 -0.05
CA TYR A 77 3.65 -5.55 -0.45
C TYR A 77 3.21 -6.98 -0.18
N ARG A 78 2.64 -7.28 0.99
CA ARG A 78 2.07 -8.60 1.32
C ARG A 78 0.96 -9.01 0.36
N ARG A 79 0.06 -8.11 -0.02
CA ARG A 79 -0.99 -8.39 -1.02
C ARG A 79 -0.43 -8.71 -2.41
N LEU A 80 0.69 -8.08 -2.78
CA LEU A 80 1.37 -8.34 -4.04
C LEU A 80 2.19 -9.64 -3.99
N ALA A 81 2.86 -9.91 -2.86
CA ALA A 81 3.62 -11.14 -2.62
C ALA A 81 2.71 -12.37 -2.51
N SER A 82 1.54 -12.25 -1.87
CA SER A 82 0.53 -13.33 -1.83
C SER A 82 -0.11 -13.62 -3.20
N ARG A 83 0.14 -12.77 -4.22
CA ARG A 83 -0.28 -13.02 -5.61
C ARG A 83 0.75 -13.85 -6.39
N GLN A 84 1.90 -14.16 -5.79
CA GLN A 84 2.97 -14.96 -6.41
C GLN A 84 3.08 -16.41 -5.92
N ILE A 85 2.10 -16.90 -5.16
CA ILE A 85 1.95 -18.35 -4.89
C ILE A 85 0.60 -18.82 -5.42
N VAL A 86 0.32 -18.54 -6.70
CA VAL A 86 -0.55 -19.41 -7.49
C VAL A 86 0.41 -20.26 -8.26
N ASP A 87 0.42 -21.56 -7.94
CA ASP A 87 1.15 -22.59 -8.66
C ASP A 87 1.04 -22.33 -10.16
N LYS A 88 2.14 -21.92 -10.77
CA LYS A 88 2.18 -21.65 -12.21
C LYS A 88 2.25 -23.01 -12.86
N GLU A 89 1.09 -23.68 -12.99
CA GLU A 89 0.97 -24.79 -13.93
C GLU A 89 1.54 -24.30 -15.26
N GLU A 90 2.64 -24.92 -15.70
CA GLU A 90 3.15 -24.71 -17.04
C GLU A 90 2.10 -25.23 -18.01
N ARG A 91 1.22 -24.31 -18.46
CA ARG A 91 0.24 -24.61 -19.49
C ARG A 91 0.98 -24.72 -20.81
N THR A 92 1.36 -25.94 -21.16
CA THR A 92 1.87 -26.25 -22.50
C THR A 92 0.74 -26.04 -23.51
N PHE A 93 1.02 -25.28 -24.58
CA PHE A 93 0.08 -25.13 -25.69
C PHE A 93 0.05 -26.44 -26.49
N THR A 94 -0.93 -27.28 -26.18
CA THR A 94 -0.94 -28.65 -26.70
C THR A 94 -1.63 -28.75 -28.06
N ASP A 95 -2.82 -28.15 -28.23
CA ASP A 95 -3.64 -28.38 -29.43
C ASP A 95 -4.30 -27.11 -30.00
N THR A 96 -5.23 -26.48 -29.26
CA THR A 96 -5.97 -25.28 -29.71
C THR A 96 -6.22 -24.24 -28.62
N ILE A 97 -6.33 -22.98 -29.01
CA ILE A 97 -6.84 -21.88 -28.18
C ILE A 97 -8.14 -21.38 -28.81
N ASP A 98 -9.24 -21.56 -28.10
CA ASP A 98 -10.57 -21.17 -28.56
C ASP A 98 -11.04 -19.89 -27.86
N PHE A 99 -11.28 -18.86 -28.66
CA PHE A 99 -12.06 -17.71 -28.26
C PHE A 99 -13.51 -17.96 -28.68
N VAL A 100 -14.42 -18.05 -27.71
CA VAL A 100 -15.85 -18.21 -27.96
C VAL A 100 -16.57 -16.99 -27.42
N ARG A 101 -17.01 -16.09 -28.31
CA ARG A 101 -17.70 -14.83 -27.96
C ARG A 101 -16.96 -14.02 -26.90
N ALA A 102 -15.64 -14.01 -26.95
CA ALA A 102 -14.83 -13.37 -25.92
C ALA A 102 -14.98 -11.85 -25.97
N ASN A 103 -15.39 -11.27 -24.83
CA ASN A 103 -15.37 -9.83 -24.62
C ASN A 103 -14.09 -9.46 -23.87
N VAL A 104 -13.26 -8.65 -24.52
CA VAL A 104 -11.98 -8.21 -23.99
C VAL A 104 -12.05 -6.71 -23.72
N LYS A 105 -11.83 -6.33 -22.46
CA LYS A 105 -11.78 -4.92 -22.05
C LYS A 105 -10.41 -4.62 -21.47
N TYR A 106 -9.75 -3.60 -22.00
CA TYR A 106 -8.47 -3.13 -21.47
C TYR A 106 -8.36 -1.62 -21.64
N ALA A 107 -8.21 -0.91 -20.51
CA ALA A 107 -8.36 0.54 -20.45
C ALA A 107 -9.67 1.00 -21.13
N ASP A 108 -9.58 1.89 -22.11
CA ASP A 108 -10.73 2.43 -22.84
C ASP A 108 -11.14 1.62 -24.08
N PHE A 109 -10.39 0.56 -24.41
CA PHE A 109 -10.67 -0.29 -25.56
C PHE A 109 -11.52 -1.50 -25.19
N THR A 110 -12.56 -1.76 -25.98
CA THR A 110 -13.44 -2.93 -25.82
C THR A 110 -13.57 -3.66 -27.15
N LEU A 111 -13.12 -4.92 -27.20
CA LEU A 111 -13.40 -5.83 -28.31
C LEU A 111 -14.56 -6.73 -27.91
N LYS A 112 -15.60 -6.79 -28.75
CA LYS A 112 -16.81 -7.56 -28.48
C LYS A 112 -16.92 -8.79 -29.38
N ASP A 113 -17.44 -9.87 -28.81
CA ASP A 113 -17.80 -11.11 -29.51
C ASP A 113 -16.67 -11.70 -30.40
N LEU A 114 -15.40 -11.64 -29.96
CA LEU A 114 -14.32 -12.31 -30.69
C LEU A 114 -14.52 -13.82 -30.64
N THR A 115 -14.71 -14.43 -31.81
CA THR A 115 -14.84 -15.89 -31.96
C THR A 115 -13.81 -16.37 -32.97
N TYR A 116 -12.78 -17.06 -32.49
CA TYR A 116 -11.70 -17.60 -33.33
C TYR A 116 -10.97 -18.74 -32.63
N THR A 117 -10.60 -19.76 -33.42
CA THR A 117 -9.83 -20.92 -32.95
C THR A 117 -8.43 -20.87 -33.53
N PHE A 118 -7.44 -20.76 -32.65
CA PHE A 118 -6.03 -20.86 -33.01
C PHE A 118 -5.56 -22.31 -32.85
N THR A 119 -5.24 -22.96 -33.96
CA THR A 119 -4.66 -24.31 -34.00
C THR A 119 -3.13 -24.26 -33.95
N LYS A 120 -2.51 -25.24 -33.30
CA LYS A 120 -1.06 -25.41 -33.23
C LYS A 120 -0.44 -25.69 -34.60
N GLY A 121 0.78 -25.18 -34.82
CA GLY A 121 1.54 -25.38 -36.06
C GLY A 121 1.28 -24.33 -37.15
N HIS A 122 0.32 -23.43 -36.95
CA HIS A 122 -0.01 -22.36 -37.91
C HIS A 122 0.61 -21.01 -37.50
N LYS A 123 0.88 -20.16 -38.49
CA LYS A 123 1.34 -18.78 -38.31
C LYS A 123 0.17 -17.83 -38.56
N TYR A 124 -0.12 -16.96 -37.61
CA TYR A 124 -1.22 -16.01 -37.68
C TYR A 124 -0.68 -14.58 -37.75
N LEU A 125 -1.26 -13.76 -38.62
CA LEU A 125 -0.92 -12.35 -38.78
C LEU A 125 -2.09 -11.48 -38.30
N LEU A 126 -1.85 -10.64 -37.31
CA LEU A 126 -2.83 -9.69 -36.79
C LEU A 126 -2.68 -8.34 -37.49
N ILE A 127 -3.63 -7.99 -38.36
CA ILE A 127 -3.62 -6.74 -39.13
C ILE A 127 -4.74 -5.82 -38.65
N GLY A 128 -4.48 -4.51 -38.66
CA GLY A 128 -5.52 -3.49 -38.49
C GLY A 128 -4.94 -2.10 -38.23
N PRO A 129 -5.78 -1.07 -38.10
CA PRO A 129 -5.34 0.29 -37.76
C PRO A 129 -4.78 0.40 -36.34
N ARG A 130 -4.06 1.49 -36.05
CA ARG A 130 -3.58 1.79 -34.69
C ARG A 130 -4.79 1.92 -33.75
N GLY A 131 -4.72 1.28 -32.57
CA GLY A 131 -5.83 1.27 -31.60
C GLY A 131 -6.89 0.18 -31.80
N SER A 132 -6.75 -0.71 -32.80
CA SER A 132 -7.71 -1.81 -33.03
C SER A 132 -7.63 -2.97 -32.03
N GLY A 133 -6.86 -2.85 -30.95
CA GLY A 133 -6.76 -3.91 -29.91
C GLY A 133 -5.79 -5.05 -30.17
N LYS A 134 -4.90 -4.97 -31.17
CA LYS A 134 -3.93 -6.04 -31.47
C LYS A 134 -3.07 -6.46 -30.27
N SER A 135 -2.48 -5.47 -29.58
CA SER A 135 -1.71 -5.71 -28.36
C SER A 135 -2.56 -6.24 -27.21
N THR A 136 -3.84 -5.89 -27.18
CA THR A 136 -4.81 -6.37 -26.18
C THR A 136 -5.13 -7.85 -26.39
N ILE A 137 -5.33 -8.29 -27.63
CA ILE A 137 -5.51 -9.72 -27.97
C ILE A 137 -4.27 -10.51 -27.56
N LEU A 138 -3.06 -10.04 -27.91
CA LEU A 138 -1.80 -10.66 -27.47
C LEU A 138 -1.69 -10.74 -25.94
N GLY A 139 -2.12 -9.68 -25.23
CA GLY A 139 -2.17 -9.66 -23.77
C GLY A 139 -3.19 -10.65 -23.16
N CYS A 140 -4.28 -10.95 -23.86
CA CYS A 140 -5.20 -12.02 -23.47
C CYS A 140 -4.59 -13.41 -23.68
N LEU A 141 -3.95 -13.66 -24.84
CA LEU A 141 -3.26 -14.93 -25.07
C LEU A 141 -2.13 -15.16 -24.05
N SER A 142 -1.44 -14.10 -23.62
CA SER A 142 -0.38 -14.20 -22.61
C SER A 142 -0.90 -14.20 -21.16
N GLY A 143 -2.22 -14.21 -20.94
CA GLY A 143 -2.83 -14.17 -19.60
C GLY A 143 -2.64 -12.86 -18.81
N ARG A 144 -2.16 -11.78 -19.45
CA ARG A 144 -1.97 -10.46 -18.81
C ARG A 144 -3.25 -9.64 -18.74
N VAL A 145 -4.17 -9.84 -19.68
CA VAL A 145 -5.46 -9.15 -19.74
C VAL A 145 -6.57 -10.16 -19.45
N SER A 146 -7.39 -9.87 -18.44
CA SER A 146 -8.52 -10.72 -18.06
C SER A 146 -9.70 -10.44 -19.02
N SER A 147 -10.16 -11.48 -19.72
CA SER A 147 -11.37 -11.45 -20.54
C SER A 147 -12.60 -11.84 -19.72
N SER A 148 -13.76 -11.23 -19.99
CA SER A 148 -14.97 -11.49 -19.21
C SER A 148 -15.71 -12.77 -19.63
N LEU A 149 -15.42 -13.31 -20.82
CA LEU A 149 -15.99 -14.55 -21.32
C LEU A 149 -14.92 -15.63 -21.49
N MET A 150 -15.37 -16.89 -21.48
CA MET A 150 -14.56 -18.10 -21.42
C MET A 150 -13.53 -18.20 -22.55
N VAL A 151 -12.24 -18.06 -22.21
CA VAL A 151 -11.14 -18.48 -23.08
C VAL A 151 -10.80 -19.92 -22.70
N LYS A 152 -11.15 -20.87 -23.58
CA LYS A 152 -10.88 -22.28 -23.34
C LYS A 152 -9.55 -22.63 -24.00
N ILE A 153 -8.54 -22.89 -23.18
CA ILE A 153 -7.29 -23.50 -23.64
C ILE A 153 -7.51 -25.00 -23.52
N CYS A 154 -7.68 -25.69 -24.64
CA CYS A 154 -8.03 -27.11 -24.63
C CYS A 154 -6.76 -27.95 -24.37
N MET A 155 -6.78 -28.72 -23.29
CA MET A 155 -5.75 -29.70 -22.92
C MET A 155 -6.23 -31.07 -23.40
N PRO A 156 -5.38 -31.95 -23.95
CA PRO A 156 -5.79 -33.32 -24.22
C PRO A 156 -6.07 -34.02 -22.89
N ARG A 157 -7.26 -34.63 -22.77
CA ARG A 157 -7.47 -35.72 -21.82
C ARG A 157 -6.70 -36.91 -22.36
N ASN A 158 -5.66 -37.33 -21.63
CA ASN A 158 -5.21 -38.71 -21.67
C ASN A 158 -5.43 -39.30 -20.28
#